data_AF-A0A8T4LKG7-F1
#
_entry.id   AF-A0A8T4LKG7-F1
#
_cell.length_a   1.000
_cell.length_b   1.000
_cell.length_c   1.000
_cell.angle_alpha   90.00
_cell.angle_beta   90.00
_cell.angle_gamma   90.00
#
_symmetry.space_group_name_H-M   'P 1'
#
loop_
_entity.id
_entity.type
_entity.pdbx_description
1 polymer ?
#
loop_
_entity_poly.entity_id
_entity_poly.type
_entity_poly.pdbx_seq_one_letter_code
_entity_poly.pdbx_strand_id
1 'polypeptide(L)'
;MLIEYLEQSAADLRALEQRLLGMANQYRMFMDRDIREQMEELKKEIRKNQAKILSKVYAHMQEFVLLKRHFPGFFQVLKEDQYLSRVINRIEWLFEFKKLDAATCQVELLKIKEQRKQLREAKEFLKKWVGKVDKKSMEATWPILKDQIADKMDRDEVRGIIKNKNKELRRKGWLLIINEPFIISVLNRLFEKLKKIREQEAEIKLEIERLKGKNIYARSDAEKKLKLVTKERKKMERKCEHVLLANYEYLLKIKKQRPTWRDKTANMFMQNLIEKININPINEKLWIEELNKKLNS
;
A
#
# COMPACT_ATOMS: atom_id res chain seq x y z
N MET A 1 10.83 -13.64 -15.03
CA MET A 1 9.56 -13.91 -14.29
C MET A 1 9.52 -13.12 -12.97
N LEU A 2 8.34 -12.89 -12.36
CA LEU A 2 8.25 -12.23 -11.03
C LEU A 2 9.06 -13.01 -9.99
N ILE A 3 9.04 -14.33 -10.06
CA ILE A 3 9.70 -15.23 -9.10
C ILE A 3 11.21 -15.00 -9.05
N GLU A 4 11.89 -14.94 -10.20
CA GLU A 4 13.33 -14.65 -10.27
C GLU A 4 13.67 -13.30 -9.63
N TYR A 5 12.81 -12.31 -9.86
CA TYR A 5 12.98 -11.01 -9.24
C TYR A 5 12.79 -11.08 -7.72
N LEU A 6 11.82 -11.86 -7.22
CA LEU A 6 11.61 -12.05 -5.79
C LEU A 6 12.78 -12.79 -5.13
N GLU A 7 13.30 -13.83 -5.77
CA GLU A 7 14.48 -14.59 -5.32
C GLU A 7 15.71 -13.69 -5.21
N GLN A 8 16.03 -12.97 -6.28
CA GLN A 8 17.16 -12.03 -6.27
C GLN A 8 16.96 -10.93 -5.23
N SER A 9 15.76 -10.36 -5.15
CA SER A 9 15.47 -9.30 -4.19
C SER A 9 15.52 -9.79 -2.73
N ALA A 10 15.16 -11.05 -2.48
CA ALA A 10 15.30 -11.66 -1.16
C ALA A 10 16.77 -11.82 -0.79
N ALA A 11 17.62 -12.27 -1.73
CA ALA A 11 19.08 -12.35 -1.52
C ALA A 11 19.69 -10.97 -1.22
N ASP A 12 19.33 -9.94 -2.01
CA ASP A 12 19.82 -8.58 -1.78
C ASP A 12 19.37 -8.04 -0.41
N LEU A 13 18.11 -8.28 -0.01
CA LEU A 13 17.60 -7.86 1.30
C LEU A 13 18.27 -8.61 2.45
N ARG A 14 18.57 -9.90 2.29
CA ARG A 14 19.35 -10.69 3.26
C ARG A 14 20.72 -10.06 3.50
N ALA A 15 21.44 -9.74 2.43
CA ALA A 15 22.76 -9.12 2.54
C ALA A 15 22.71 -7.76 3.29
N LEU A 16 21.71 -6.93 2.97
CA LEU A 16 21.53 -5.63 3.63
C LEU A 16 21.14 -5.77 5.12
N GLU A 17 20.23 -6.69 5.46
CA GLU A 17 19.85 -6.91 6.86
C GLU A 17 20.98 -7.58 7.67
N GLN A 18 21.77 -8.48 7.08
CA GLN A 18 22.97 -9.04 7.72
C GLN A 18 24.00 -7.95 8.02
N ARG A 19 24.25 -7.05 7.06
CA ARG A 19 25.10 -5.88 7.28
C ARG A 19 24.57 -4.99 8.40
N LEU A 20 23.25 -4.78 8.46
CA LEU A 20 22.61 -4.00 9.52
C LEU A 20 22.78 -4.64 10.90
N LEU A 21 22.66 -5.97 10.99
CA LEU A 21 22.91 -6.72 12.22
C LEU A 21 24.37 -6.62 12.67
N GLY A 22 25.32 -6.74 11.73
CA GLY A 22 26.75 -6.53 12.02
C GLY A 22 27.02 -5.14 12.59
N MET A 23 26.47 -4.09 11.97
CA MET A 23 26.59 -2.71 12.46
C MET A 23 25.88 -2.49 13.80
N ALA A 24 24.73 -3.14 14.03
CA ALA A 24 24.04 -3.06 15.31
C ALA A 24 24.88 -3.66 16.45
N ASN A 25 25.61 -4.75 16.19
CA ASN A 25 26.52 -5.35 17.15
C ASN A 25 27.72 -4.43 17.44
N GLN A 26 28.31 -3.83 16.40
CA GLN A 26 29.39 -2.84 16.58
C GLN A 26 28.91 -1.61 17.36
N TYR A 27 27.73 -1.09 17.04
CA TYR A 27 27.15 0.04 17.77
C TYR A 27 26.92 -0.27 19.25
N ARG A 28 26.46 -1.48 19.59
CA ARG A 28 26.30 -1.89 21.00
C ARG A 28 27.62 -1.88 21.78
N MET A 29 28.75 -2.09 21.10
CA MET A 29 30.07 -2.10 21.74
C MET A 29 30.66 -0.70 21.88
N PHE A 30 30.53 0.14 20.85
CA PHE A 30 31.24 1.41 20.78
C PHE A 30 30.36 2.66 20.96
N MET A 31 29.03 2.52 20.89
CA MET A 31 28.04 3.62 20.95
C MET A 31 28.37 4.79 20.01
N ASP A 32 28.97 4.46 18.86
CA ASP A 32 29.48 5.42 17.89
C ASP A 32 28.34 6.05 17.06
N ARG A 33 28.34 7.38 17.01
CA ARG A 33 27.38 8.18 16.26
C ARG A 33 27.43 7.88 14.76
N ASP A 34 28.60 7.68 14.18
CA ASP A 34 28.77 7.45 12.74
C ASP A 34 28.19 6.08 12.36
N ILE A 35 28.38 5.07 13.20
CA ILE A 35 27.76 3.74 13.02
C ILE A 35 26.23 3.88 13.07
N ARG A 36 25.69 4.67 14.00
CA ARG A 36 24.25 4.93 14.06
C ARG A 36 23.71 5.61 12.80
N GLU A 37 24.43 6.59 12.27
CA GLU A 37 24.06 7.30 11.04
C GLU A 37 24.05 6.34 9.84
N GLN A 38 25.10 5.52 9.69
CA GLN A 38 25.17 4.50 8.63
C GLN A 38 24.07 3.43 8.77
N MET A 39 23.75 3.00 9.99
CA MET A 39 22.62 2.09 10.23
C MET A 39 21.28 2.69 9.77
N GLU A 40 21.06 3.99 10.00
CA GLU A 40 19.84 4.65 9.53
C GLU A 40 19.79 4.79 8.01
N GLU A 41 20.93 4.99 7.35
CA GLU A 41 21.02 4.94 5.88
C GLU A 41 20.68 3.55 5.33
N LEU A 42 21.25 2.50 5.94
CA LEU A 42 21.00 1.12 5.55
C LEU A 42 19.53 0.72 5.77
N LYS A 43 18.90 1.17 6.88
CA LYS A 43 17.45 1.01 7.09
C LYS A 43 16.62 1.72 6.02
N LYS A 44 17.03 2.92 5.57
CA LYS A 44 16.36 3.63 4.47
C LYS A 44 16.50 2.85 3.16
N GLU A 45 17.66 2.27 2.89
CA GLU A 45 17.90 1.43 1.72
C GLU A 45 17.04 0.17 1.71
N ILE A 46 16.99 -0.57 2.82
CA ILE A 46 16.10 -1.74 2.99
C ILE A 46 14.64 -1.37 2.70
N ARG A 47 14.16 -0.26 3.27
CA ARG A 47 12.79 0.23 3.02
C ARG A 47 12.57 0.61 1.56
N LYS A 48 13.58 1.17 0.88
CA LYS A 48 13.53 1.51 -0.54
C LYS A 48 13.43 0.24 -1.40
N ASN A 49 14.20 -0.80 -1.09
CA ASN A 49 14.15 -2.07 -1.81
C ASN A 49 12.82 -2.80 -1.57
N GLN A 50 12.33 -2.87 -0.33
CA GLN A 50 10.98 -3.39 -0.04
C GLN A 50 9.88 -2.65 -0.83
N ALA A 51 10.01 -1.32 -0.98
CA ALA A 51 9.06 -0.54 -1.77
C ALA A 51 9.14 -0.86 -3.28
N LYS A 52 10.34 -1.12 -3.82
CA LYS A 52 10.51 -1.57 -5.22
C LYS A 52 9.89 -2.95 -5.43
N ILE A 53 10.12 -3.89 -4.51
CA ILE A 53 9.53 -5.22 -4.56
C ILE A 53 8.02 -5.12 -4.57
N LEU A 54 7.44 -4.33 -3.65
CA LEU A 54 6.00 -4.10 -3.61
C LEU A 54 5.46 -3.59 -4.97
N SER A 55 6.10 -2.59 -5.56
CA SER A 55 5.69 -2.07 -6.88
C SER A 55 5.82 -3.13 -7.98
N LYS A 56 6.87 -3.97 -7.94
CA LYS A 56 7.02 -5.08 -8.89
C LYS A 56 5.91 -6.12 -8.72
N VAL A 57 5.55 -6.48 -7.48
CA VAL A 57 4.46 -7.43 -7.25
C VAL A 57 3.12 -6.86 -7.74
N TYR A 58 2.85 -5.57 -7.52
CA TYR A 58 1.67 -4.93 -8.11
C TYR A 58 1.67 -5.00 -9.64
N ALA A 59 2.81 -4.73 -10.29
CA ALA A 59 2.91 -4.78 -11.75
C ALA A 59 2.72 -6.21 -12.31
N HIS A 60 3.01 -7.23 -11.51
CA HIS A 60 2.88 -8.65 -11.86
C HIS A 60 1.80 -9.33 -11.01
N MET A 61 0.73 -8.61 -10.65
CA MET A 61 -0.29 -9.10 -9.73
C MET A 61 -0.98 -10.37 -10.24
N GLN A 62 -1.15 -10.51 -11.57
CA GLN A 62 -1.68 -11.74 -12.16
C GLN A 62 -0.78 -12.95 -11.88
N GLU A 63 0.52 -12.82 -12.12
CA GLU A 63 1.51 -13.87 -11.82
C GLU A 63 1.45 -14.24 -10.34
N PHE A 64 1.35 -13.23 -9.48
CA PHE A 64 1.29 -13.40 -8.04
C PHE A 64 0.01 -14.12 -7.57
N VAL A 65 -1.14 -13.87 -8.20
CA VAL A 65 -2.40 -14.59 -7.95
C VAL A 65 -2.30 -16.04 -8.43
N LEU A 66 -1.74 -16.27 -9.62
CA LEU A 66 -1.55 -17.61 -10.17
C LEU A 66 -0.60 -18.45 -9.31
N LEU A 67 0.47 -17.83 -8.79
CA LEU A 67 1.41 -18.46 -7.87
C LEU A 67 0.72 -19.00 -6.62
N LYS A 68 -0.11 -18.18 -5.97
CA LYS A 68 -0.86 -18.61 -4.79
C LYS A 68 -1.87 -19.73 -5.12
N ARG A 69 -2.47 -19.69 -6.31
CA ARG A 69 -3.49 -20.66 -6.75
C ARG A 69 -2.89 -22.03 -7.07
N HIS A 70 -1.84 -22.07 -7.89
CA HIS A 70 -1.31 -23.30 -8.48
C HIS A 70 -0.12 -23.87 -7.71
N PHE A 71 0.63 -23.02 -6.99
CA PHE A 71 1.82 -23.43 -6.25
C PHE A 71 1.75 -22.93 -4.79
N PRO A 72 0.72 -23.32 -4.01
CA PRO A 72 0.51 -22.79 -2.66
C PRO A 72 1.65 -23.11 -1.69
N GLY A 73 2.31 -24.28 -1.83
CA GLY A 73 3.47 -24.64 -1.02
C GLY A 73 4.67 -23.72 -1.27
N PHE A 74 5.01 -23.48 -2.54
CA PHE A 74 6.08 -22.54 -2.90
C PHE A 74 5.73 -21.10 -2.50
N PHE A 75 4.47 -20.69 -2.65
CA PHE A 75 3.99 -19.40 -2.18
C PHE A 75 4.18 -19.24 -0.66
N GLN A 76 3.93 -20.30 0.12
CA GLN A 76 4.12 -20.30 1.56
C GLN A 76 5.60 -20.15 1.93
N VAL A 77 6.53 -20.79 1.22
CA VAL A 77 7.98 -20.59 1.41
C VAL A 77 8.38 -19.13 1.22
N LEU A 78 7.87 -18.48 0.16
CA LEU A 78 8.10 -17.04 -0.06
C LEU A 78 7.54 -16.16 1.07
N LYS A 79 6.43 -16.58 1.69
CA LYS A 79 5.79 -15.87 2.81
C LYS A 79 6.53 -16.06 4.13
N GLU A 80 7.15 -17.21 4.32
CA GLU A 80 7.97 -17.55 5.48
C GLU A 80 9.35 -16.90 5.42
N ASP A 81 9.86 -16.59 4.23
CA ASP A 81 11.04 -15.74 4.09
C ASP A 81 10.81 -14.39 4.78
N GLN A 82 11.55 -14.15 5.86
CA GLN A 82 11.42 -12.98 6.74
C GLN A 82 11.45 -11.64 5.96
N TYR A 83 12.18 -11.60 4.84
CA TYR A 83 12.44 -10.40 4.05
C TYR A 83 11.30 -10.10 3.08
N LEU A 84 10.78 -11.13 2.41
CA LEU A 84 9.63 -11.04 1.52
C LEU A 84 8.30 -10.99 2.26
N SER A 85 8.20 -11.62 3.44
CA SER A 85 6.98 -11.68 4.27
C SER A 85 6.37 -10.31 4.50
N ARG A 86 7.20 -9.29 4.80
CA ARG A 86 6.74 -7.90 5.02
C ARG A 86 6.07 -7.29 3.78
N VAL A 87 6.50 -7.67 2.57
CA VAL A 87 5.91 -7.20 1.32
C VAL A 87 4.64 -7.99 1.01
N ILE A 88 4.71 -9.32 1.07
CA ILE A 88 3.59 -10.23 0.78
C ILE A 88 2.40 -9.92 1.70
N ASN A 89 2.62 -9.81 3.01
CA ASN A 89 1.58 -9.53 4.00
C ASN A 89 0.90 -8.16 3.80
N ARG A 90 1.51 -7.21 3.07
CA ARG A 90 0.90 -5.90 2.76
C ARG A 90 -0.14 -5.98 1.65
N ILE A 91 -0.05 -6.99 0.79
CA ILE A 91 -0.88 -7.13 -0.41
C ILE A 91 -1.71 -8.41 -0.40
N GLU A 92 -1.46 -9.33 0.53
CA GLU A 92 -2.16 -10.62 0.64
C GLU A 92 -3.68 -10.45 0.68
N TRP A 93 -4.19 -9.37 1.27
CA TRP A 93 -5.61 -9.07 1.30
C TRP A 93 -6.23 -8.99 -0.10
N LEU A 94 -5.47 -8.62 -1.14
CA LEU A 94 -5.96 -8.58 -2.53
C LEU A 94 -6.32 -9.96 -3.08
N PHE A 95 -5.80 -11.04 -2.52
CA PHE A 95 -6.21 -12.39 -2.93
C PHE A 95 -7.66 -12.72 -2.57
N GLU A 96 -8.23 -12.00 -1.61
CA GLU A 96 -9.64 -12.13 -1.22
C GLU A 96 -10.55 -11.31 -2.15
N PHE A 97 -9.98 -10.57 -3.12
CA PHE A 97 -10.77 -9.79 -4.05
C PHE A 97 -11.68 -10.69 -4.89
N LYS A 98 -12.97 -10.43 -4.74
CA LYS A 98 -14.03 -10.98 -5.58
C LYS A 98 -14.77 -9.83 -6.20
N LYS A 99 -15.04 -9.96 -7.50
CA LYS A 99 -15.90 -9.03 -8.21
C LYS A 99 -17.31 -9.20 -7.69
N LEU A 100 -17.90 -8.10 -7.27
CA LEU A 100 -19.27 -8.03 -6.75
C LEU A 100 -20.06 -7.05 -7.62
N ASP A 101 -21.37 -7.24 -7.69
CA ASP A 101 -22.25 -6.25 -8.30
C ASP A 101 -22.32 -4.96 -7.46
N ALA A 102 -22.73 -3.87 -8.09
CA ALA A 102 -22.72 -2.55 -7.48
C ALA A 102 -23.68 -2.44 -6.28
N ALA A 103 -24.83 -3.12 -6.31
CA ALA A 103 -25.83 -3.07 -5.24
C ALA A 103 -25.31 -3.79 -3.99
N THR A 104 -24.78 -5.00 -4.14
CA THR A 104 -24.15 -5.75 -3.05
C THR A 104 -22.95 -5.00 -2.48
N CYS A 105 -22.07 -4.45 -3.33
CA CYS A 105 -20.96 -3.61 -2.87
C CYS A 105 -21.42 -2.42 -2.04
N GLN A 106 -22.47 -1.71 -2.48
CA GLN A 106 -22.99 -0.55 -1.78
C GLN A 106 -23.52 -0.91 -0.38
N VAL A 107 -24.30 -1.99 -0.29
CA VAL A 107 -24.84 -2.48 0.99
C VAL A 107 -23.71 -2.86 1.95
N GLU A 108 -22.72 -3.62 1.48
CA GLU A 108 -21.57 -4.03 2.30
C GLU A 108 -20.70 -2.82 2.70
N LEU A 109 -20.54 -1.83 1.83
CA LEU A 109 -19.81 -0.60 2.13
C LEU A 109 -20.50 0.21 3.23
N LEU A 110 -21.84 0.29 3.22
CA LEU A 110 -22.63 0.94 4.26
C LEU A 110 -22.48 0.21 5.60
N LYS A 111 -22.56 -1.12 5.61
CA LYS A 111 -22.30 -1.93 6.81
C LYS A 111 -20.91 -1.66 7.38
N ILE A 112 -19.87 -1.63 6.53
CA ILE A 112 -18.50 -1.32 6.97
C ILE A 112 -18.39 0.10 7.52
N LYS A 113 -19.04 1.10 6.90
CA LYS A 113 -19.03 2.48 7.40
C LYS A 113 -19.64 2.57 8.79
N GLU A 114 -20.76 1.90 9.01
CA GLU A 114 -21.45 1.87 10.30
C GLU A 114 -20.61 1.15 11.37
N GLN A 115 -20.09 -0.04 11.06
CA GLN A 115 -19.19 -0.75 11.97
C GLN A 115 -17.94 0.06 12.34
N ARG A 116 -17.38 0.82 11.38
CA ARG A 116 -16.24 1.72 11.66
C ARG A 116 -16.62 2.95 12.47
N LYS A 117 -17.88 3.40 12.41
CA LYS A 117 -18.42 4.45 13.28
C LYS A 117 -18.55 3.92 14.72
N GLN A 118 -19.15 2.75 14.91
CA GLN A 118 -19.22 2.07 16.20
C GLN A 118 -17.83 1.91 16.85
N LEU A 119 -16.83 1.42 16.10
CA LEU A 119 -15.45 1.30 16.62
C LEU A 119 -14.82 2.65 17.01
N ARG A 120 -15.17 3.74 16.33
CA ARG A 120 -14.68 5.08 16.67
C ARG A 120 -15.31 5.56 17.97
N GLU A 121 -16.61 5.42 18.10
CA GLU A 121 -17.38 5.79 19.29
C GLU A 121 -16.91 4.97 20.50
N ALA A 122 -16.77 3.64 20.36
CA ALA A 122 -16.21 2.78 21.38
C ALA A 122 -14.81 3.23 21.84
N LYS A 123 -13.95 3.61 20.88
CA LYS A 123 -12.61 4.09 21.20
C LYS A 123 -12.63 5.41 21.98
N GLU A 124 -13.51 6.33 21.59
CA GLU A 124 -13.66 7.62 22.29
C GLU A 124 -14.23 7.43 23.70
N PHE A 125 -15.21 6.53 23.84
CA PHE A 125 -15.77 6.16 25.13
C PHE A 125 -14.71 5.61 26.09
N LEU A 126 -13.86 4.69 25.60
CA LEU A 126 -12.73 4.14 26.35
C LEU A 126 -11.65 5.16 26.69
N LYS A 127 -11.70 6.42 26.23
CA LYS A 127 -10.78 7.46 26.74
C LYS A 127 -11.14 7.89 28.14
N LYS A 128 -12.44 7.93 28.46
CA LYS A 128 -12.96 8.37 29.75
C LYS A 128 -13.14 7.23 30.75
N TRP A 129 -13.01 5.98 30.29
CA TRP A 129 -13.15 4.80 31.12
C TRP A 129 -11.98 4.63 32.11
N VAL A 130 -12.32 4.37 33.36
CA VAL A 130 -11.38 4.11 34.46
C VAL A 130 -11.58 2.68 34.94
N GLY A 131 -10.49 1.92 35.08
CA GLY A 131 -10.53 0.53 35.50
C GLY A 131 -10.88 -0.47 34.39
N LYS A 132 -11.35 -1.64 34.80
CA LYS A 132 -11.66 -2.77 33.92
C LYS A 132 -12.93 -2.52 33.12
N VAL A 133 -12.95 -2.98 31.88
CA VAL A 133 -14.08 -2.76 30.97
C VAL A 133 -15.17 -3.79 31.24
N ASP A 134 -16.39 -3.32 31.42
CA ASP A 134 -17.56 -4.20 31.50
C ASP A 134 -17.94 -4.69 30.10
N LYS A 135 -17.87 -6.00 29.91
CA LYS A 135 -18.18 -6.67 28.64
C LYS A 135 -19.62 -6.38 28.21
N LYS A 136 -20.58 -6.52 29.12
CA LYS A 136 -22.02 -6.42 28.79
C LYS A 136 -22.38 -5.02 28.29
N SER A 137 -21.91 -3.98 28.97
CA SER A 137 -22.12 -2.59 28.55
C SER A 137 -21.53 -2.31 27.15
N MET A 138 -20.30 -2.78 26.88
CA MET A 138 -19.64 -2.57 25.58
C MET A 138 -20.33 -3.29 24.43
N GLU A 139 -20.71 -4.56 24.62
CA GLU A 139 -21.32 -5.38 23.57
C GLU A 139 -22.77 -4.97 23.26
N ALA A 140 -23.50 -4.50 24.27
CA ALA A 140 -24.84 -3.94 24.08
C ALA A 140 -24.79 -2.62 23.29
N THR A 141 -23.82 -1.77 23.58
CA THR A 141 -23.69 -0.44 22.93
C THR A 141 -23.09 -0.54 21.53
N TRP A 142 -22.10 -1.43 21.33
CA TRP A 142 -21.42 -1.63 20.06
C TRP A 142 -21.42 -3.11 19.67
N PRO A 143 -22.45 -3.57 18.94
CA PRO A 143 -22.57 -4.97 18.52
C PRO A 143 -21.37 -5.51 17.73
N ILE A 144 -20.60 -4.64 17.08
CA ILE A 144 -19.34 -5.02 16.40
C ILE A 144 -18.27 -5.60 17.36
N LEU A 145 -18.40 -5.37 18.66
CA LEU A 145 -17.49 -5.87 19.70
C LEU A 145 -18.00 -7.15 20.37
N LYS A 146 -19.18 -7.65 19.98
CA LYS A 146 -19.76 -8.87 20.54
C LYS A 146 -18.80 -10.05 20.42
N ASP A 147 -18.60 -10.76 21.53
CA ASP A 147 -17.72 -11.91 21.70
C ASP A 147 -16.23 -11.59 21.46
N GLN A 148 -15.86 -10.30 21.38
CA GLN A 148 -14.47 -9.87 21.21
C GLN A 148 -13.82 -9.46 22.54
N ILE A 149 -14.63 -9.17 23.57
CA ILE A 149 -14.17 -8.68 24.87
C ILE A 149 -14.39 -9.78 25.90
N ALA A 150 -13.35 -10.10 26.68
CA ALA A 150 -13.48 -10.99 27.82
C ALA A 150 -13.98 -10.22 29.06
N ASP A 151 -14.57 -10.94 30.01
CA ASP A 151 -14.98 -10.31 31.27
C ASP A 151 -13.77 -9.72 31.99
N LYS A 152 -13.92 -8.48 32.50
CA LYS A 152 -12.91 -7.80 33.31
C LYS A 152 -11.57 -7.56 32.58
N MET A 153 -11.64 -7.27 31.28
CA MET A 153 -10.49 -6.94 30.43
C MET A 153 -9.97 -5.52 30.68
N ASP A 154 -8.65 -5.32 30.55
CA ASP A 154 -8.07 -3.99 30.71
C ASP A 154 -8.38 -3.08 29.52
N ARG A 155 -8.56 -1.79 29.81
CA ARG A 155 -8.91 -0.77 28.82
C ARG A 155 -7.98 -0.75 27.61
N ASP A 156 -6.68 -0.92 27.84
CA ASP A 156 -5.69 -0.86 26.77
C ASP A 156 -5.68 -2.13 25.90
N GLU A 157 -6.08 -3.28 26.44
CA GLU A 157 -6.33 -4.51 25.68
C GLU A 157 -7.57 -4.36 24.77
N VAL A 158 -8.67 -3.82 25.30
CA VAL A 158 -9.88 -3.52 24.51
C VAL A 158 -9.57 -2.51 23.39
N ARG A 159 -8.76 -1.50 23.65
CA ARG A 159 -8.25 -0.59 22.61
C ARG A 159 -7.44 -1.32 21.54
N GLY A 160 -6.66 -2.34 21.93
CA GLY A 160 -5.95 -3.24 21.03
C GLY A 160 -6.90 -3.98 20.09
N ILE A 161 -7.97 -4.58 20.63
CA ILE A 161 -9.03 -5.27 19.88
C ILE A 161 -9.70 -4.31 18.88
N ILE A 162 -10.13 -3.13 19.34
CA ILE A 162 -10.76 -2.12 18.47
C ILE A 162 -9.80 -1.71 17.33
N LYS A 163 -8.51 -1.54 17.63
CA LYS A 163 -7.50 -1.19 16.64
C LYS A 163 -7.36 -2.30 15.59
N ASN A 164 -7.37 -3.57 16.00
CA ASN A 164 -7.28 -4.71 15.10
C ASN A 164 -8.54 -4.87 14.24
N LYS A 165 -9.74 -4.79 14.83
CA LYS A 165 -11.00 -4.81 14.07
C LYS A 165 -11.09 -3.67 13.06
N ASN A 166 -10.65 -2.46 13.42
CA ASN A 166 -10.62 -1.36 12.46
C ASN A 166 -9.63 -1.59 11.31
N LYS A 167 -8.52 -2.32 11.52
CA LYS A 167 -7.62 -2.73 10.43
C LYS A 167 -8.31 -3.75 9.50
N GLU A 168 -8.99 -4.75 10.05
CA GLU A 168 -9.77 -5.74 9.28
C GLU A 168 -10.85 -5.05 8.43
N LEU A 169 -11.67 -4.18 9.03
CA LEU A 169 -12.70 -3.43 8.32
C LEU A 169 -12.14 -2.51 7.23
N ARG A 170 -10.96 -1.93 7.43
CA ARG A 170 -10.27 -1.17 6.38
C ARG A 170 -9.86 -2.06 5.21
N ARG A 171 -9.37 -3.27 5.46
CA ARG A 171 -9.03 -4.23 4.39
C ARG A 171 -10.27 -4.64 3.60
N LYS A 172 -11.34 -5.05 4.28
CA LYS A 172 -12.64 -5.36 3.65
C LYS A 172 -13.17 -4.18 2.85
N GLY A 173 -13.11 -2.97 3.41
CA GLY A 173 -13.54 -1.76 2.71
C GLY A 173 -12.72 -1.48 1.45
N TRP A 174 -11.42 -1.74 1.47
CA TRP A 174 -10.57 -1.64 0.28
C TRP A 174 -11.00 -2.61 -0.82
N LEU A 175 -11.31 -3.88 -0.48
CA LEU A 175 -11.80 -4.88 -1.43
C LEU A 175 -13.11 -4.47 -2.11
N LEU A 176 -14.02 -3.85 -1.37
CA LEU A 176 -15.27 -3.32 -1.95
C LEU A 176 -15.00 -2.11 -2.85
N ILE A 177 -14.15 -1.19 -2.40
CA ILE A 177 -13.87 0.07 -3.08
C ILE A 177 -13.17 -0.14 -4.43
N ILE A 178 -12.39 -1.20 -4.59
CA ILE A 178 -11.75 -1.53 -5.88
C ILE A 178 -12.72 -2.15 -6.90
N ASN A 179 -13.98 -2.41 -6.55
CA ASN A 179 -15.03 -2.79 -7.52
C ASN A 179 -15.56 -1.58 -8.32
N GLU A 180 -16.11 -1.83 -9.50
CA GLU A 180 -16.91 -0.82 -10.23
C GLU A 180 -18.29 -0.64 -9.56
N PRO A 181 -18.85 0.59 -9.48
CA PRO A 181 -18.29 1.87 -9.96
C PRO A 181 -17.39 2.59 -8.92
N PHE A 182 -17.22 2.06 -7.71
CA PHE A 182 -16.53 2.73 -6.60
C PHE A 182 -15.07 3.09 -6.89
N ILE A 183 -14.38 2.24 -7.66
CA ILE A 183 -13.00 2.47 -8.07
C ILE A 183 -12.85 3.79 -8.84
N ILE A 184 -13.84 4.16 -9.67
CA ILE A 184 -13.85 5.42 -10.42
C ILE A 184 -13.86 6.61 -9.45
N SER A 185 -14.74 6.59 -8.45
CA SER A 185 -14.83 7.66 -7.45
C SER A 185 -13.52 7.83 -6.68
N VAL A 186 -12.88 6.72 -6.29
CA VAL A 186 -11.61 6.76 -5.58
C VAL A 186 -10.47 7.26 -6.46
N LEU A 187 -10.40 6.80 -7.70
CA LEU A 187 -9.41 7.28 -8.66
C LEU A 187 -9.58 8.77 -8.93
N ASN A 188 -10.79 9.26 -9.18
CA ASN A 188 -11.08 10.70 -9.37
C ASN A 188 -10.57 11.52 -8.18
N ARG A 189 -10.84 11.07 -6.94
CA ARG A 189 -10.34 11.77 -5.75
C ARG A 189 -8.81 11.75 -5.64
N LEU A 190 -8.16 10.65 -6.04
CA LEU A 190 -6.69 10.57 -6.03
C LEU A 190 -6.08 11.45 -7.12
N PHE A 191 -6.69 11.49 -8.30
CA PHE A 191 -6.26 12.30 -9.43
C PHE A 191 -6.42 13.79 -9.15
N GLU A 192 -7.53 14.23 -8.55
CA GLU A 192 -7.70 15.63 -8.13
C GLU A 192 -6.62 16.09 -7.15
N LYS A 193 -6.25 15.23 -6.19
CA LYS A 193 -5.13 15.52 -5.27
C LYS A 193 -3.80 15.63 -6.00
N LEU A 194 -3.56 14.71 -6.94
CA LEU A 194 -2.33 14.68 -7.72
C LEU A 194 -2.22 15.89 -8.66
N LYS A 195 -3.34 16.35 -9.21
CA LYS A 195 -3.43 17.59 -9.99
C LYS A 195 -2.97 18.79 -9.16
N LYS A 196 -3.54 18.98 -7.96
CA LYS A 196 -3.14 20.06 -7.04
C LYS A 196 -1.66 20.02 -6.66
N ILE A 197 -1.12 18.83 -6.38
CA ILE A 197 0.31 18.66 -6.07
C ILE A 197 1.19 19.07 -7.26
N ARG A 198 0.75 18.81 -8.50
CA ARG A 198 1.48 19.17 -9.72
C ARG A 198 1.40 20.66 -10.03
N GLU A 199 0.24 21.28 -9.82
CA GLU A 199 0.06 22.73 -9.90
C GLU A 199 1.03 23.42 -8.93
N GLN A 200 1.07 22.97 -7.68
CA GLN A 200 2.03 23.43 -6.69
C GLN A 200 3.50 23.18 -7.10
N GLU A 201 3.82 22.01 -7.68
CA GLU A 201 5.18 21.72 -8.17
C GLU A 201 5.59 22.68 -9.30
N ALA A 202 4.66 23.04 -10.19
CA ALA A 202 4.90 23.98 -11.28
C ALA A 202 5.09 25.42 -10.78
N GLU A 203 4.26 25.86 -9.83
CA GLU A 203 4.38 27.17 -9.19
C GLU A 203 5.76 27.35 -8.52
N ILE A 204 6.21 26.35 -7.76
CA ILE A 204 7.52 26.39 -7.09
C ILE A 204 8.66 26.42 -8.12
N LYS A 205 8.55 25.68 -9.23
CA LYS A 205 9.55 25.74 -10.30
C LYS A 205 9.64 27.13 -10.93
N LEU A 206 8.51 27.77 -11.17
CA LEU A 206 8.46 29.15 -11.67
C LEU A 206 9.04 30.14 -10.65
N GLU A 207 8.79 29.94 -9.35
CA GLU A 207 9.39 30.72 -8.26
C GLU A 207 10.92 30.59 -8.26
N ILE A 208 11.47 29.38 -8.39
CA ILE A 208 12.92 29.13 -8.46
C ILE A 208 13.55 29.88 -9.64
N GLU A 209 12.93 29.82 -10.83
CA GLU A 209 13.42 30.56 -12.00
C GLU A 209 13.39 32.08 -11.78
N ARG A 210 12.34 32.61 -11.13
CA ARG A 210 12.25 34.04 -10.80
C ARG A 210 13.31 34.51 -9.80
N LEU A 211 13.69 33.64 -8.85
CA LEU A 211 14.67 33.93 -7.80
C LEU A 211 16.12 33.75 -8.25
N LYS A 212 16.33 33.11 -9.41
CA LYS A 212 17.64 32.86 -10.00
C LYS A 212 18.40 34.18 -10.20
N GLY A 213 19.59 34.27 -9.61
CA GLY A 213 20.44 35.47 -9.66
C GLY A 213 19.98 36.65 -8.81
N LYS A 214 18.86 36.55 -8.08
CA LYS A 214 18.33 37.65 -7.25
C LYS A 214 18.49 37.40 -5.75
N ASN A 215 18.15 36.19 -5.29
CA ASN A 215 18.20 35.87 -3.85
C ASN A 215 18.54 34.39 -3.63
N ILE A 216 19.76 34.13 -3.18
CA ILE A 216 20.32 32.78 -3.00
C ILE A 216 19.59 32.01 -1.88
N TYR A 217 19.29 32.68 -0.76
CA TYR A 217 18.63 32.05 0.38
C TYR A 217 17.19 31.66 0.06
N ALA A 218 16.41 32.59 -0.51
CA ALA A 218 15.03 32.32 -0.92
C ALA A 218 14.96 31.20 -1.98
N ARG A 219 15.91 31.18 -2.93
CA ARG A 219 16.01 30.11 -3.93
C ARG A 219 16.29 28.76 -3.26
N SER A 220 17.22 28.70 -2.31
CA SER A 220 17.55 27.45 -1.59
C SER A 220 16.32 26.89 -0.87
N ASP A 221 15.52 27.74 -0.25
CA ASP A 221 14.28 27.31 0.43
C ASP A 221 13.20 26.86 -0.55
N ALA A 222 13.05 27.54 -1.71
CA ALA A 222 12.18 27.08 -2.78
C ALA A 222 12.61 25.71 -3.35
N GLU A 223 13.91 25.47 -3.50
CA GLU A 223 14.46 24.17 -3.91
C GLU A 223 14.19 23.06 -2.88
N LYS A 224 14.26 23.38 -1.57
CA LYS A 224 13.86 22.43 -0.50
C LYS A 224 12.37 22.10 -0.59
N LYS A 225 11.50 23.11 -0.78
CA LYS A 225 10.06 22.93 -0.99
C LYS A 225 9.78 22.07 -2.23
N LEU A 226 10.46 22.33 -3.34
CA LEU A 226 10.34 21.54 -4.56
C LEU A 226 10.65 20.07 -4.30
N LYS A 227 11.76 19.77 -3.60
CA LYS A 227 12.12 18.38 -3.24
C LYS A 227 11.03 17.68 -2.43
N LEU A 228 10.34 18.39 -1.52
CA LEU A 228 9.23 17.83 -0.74
C LEU A 228 8.00 17.55 -1.60
N VAL A 229 7.58 18.51 -2.42
CA VAL A 229 6.42 18.38 -3.31
C VAL A 229 6.66 17.30 -4.36
N THR A 230 7.85 17.21 -4.96
CA THR A 230 8.20 16.13 -5.89
C THR A 230 8.14 14.76 -5.22
N LYS A 231 8.58 14.62 -3.96
CA LYS A 231 8.45 13.36 -3.19
C LYS A 231 6.98 13.01 -2.96
N GLU A 232 6.15 13.99 -2.64
CA GLU A 232 4.71 13.80 -2.45
C GLU A 232 4.02 13.39 -3.75
N ARG A 233 4.33 14.05 -4.88
CA ARG A 233 3.84 13.68 -6.22
C ARG A 233 4.14 12.23 -6.54
N LYS A 234 5.42 11.81 -6.43
CA LYS A 234 5.83 10.42 -6.69
C LYS A 234 5.17 9.41 -5.76
N LYS A 235 4.83 9.80 -4.53
CA LYS A 235 4.09 8.96 -3.59
C LYS A 235 2.63 8.81 -4.01
N MET A 236 2.00 9.89 -4.47
CA MET A 236 0.61 9.86 -4.94
C MET A 236 0.47 9.11 -6.27
N GLU A 237 1.40 9.30 -7.21
CA GLU A 237 1.45 8.54 -8.48
C GLU A 237 1.50 7.04 -8.24
N ARG A 238 2.42 6.58 -7.38
CA ARG A 238 2.49 5.16 -6.97
C ARG A 238 1.20 4.66 -6.34
N LYS A 239 0.51 5.51 -5.59
CA LYS A 239 -0.77 5.13 -4.99
C LYS A 239 -1.86 4.96 -6.04
N CYS A 240 -1.94 5.85 -7.03
CA CYS A 240 -2.85 5.69 -8.17
C CYS A 240 -2.54 4.41 -8.94
N GLU A 241 -1.26 4.18 -9.24
CA GLU A 241 -0.79 2.95 -9.90
C GLU A 241 -1.17 1.69 -9.13
N HIS A 242 -0.96 1.65 -7.80
CA HIS A 242 -1.35 0.49 -6.99
C HIS A 242 -2.87 0.26 -6.96
N VAL A 243 -3.69 1.32 -6.96
CA VAL A 243 -5.17 1.17 -7.03
C VAL A 243 -5.59 0.63 -8.39
N LEU A 244 -4.97 1.11 -9.47
CA LEU A 244 -5.24 0.62 -10.82
C LEU A 244 -4.81 -0.85 -10.97
N LEU A 245 -3.63 -1.22 -10.49
CA LEU A 245 -3.10 -2.59 -10.56
C LEU A 245 -3.83 -3.55 -9.61
N ALA A 246 -4.46 -3.05 -8.55
CA ALA A 246 -5.31 -3.85 -7.66
C ALA A 246 -6.58 -4.38 -8.33
N ASN A 247 -7.07 -3.72 -9.40
CA ASN A 247 -8.16 -4.23 -10.23
C ASN A 247 -7.70 -4.30 -11.70
N TYR A 248 -7.09 -5.43 -12.03
CA TYR A 248 -6.54 -5.71 -13.36
C TYR A 248 -7.58 -5.63 -14.49
N GLU A 249 -8.78 -6.16 -14.29
CA GLU A 249 -9.84 -6.14 -15.30
C GLU A 249 -10.27 -4.71 -15.65
N TYR A 250 -10.43 -3.88 -14.61
CA TYR A 250 -10.76 -2.47 -14.79
C TYR A 250 -9.67 -1.72 -15.53
N LEU A 251 -8.40 -1.95 -15.19
CA LEU A 251 -7.27 -1.34 -15.89
C LEU A 251 -7.21 -1.78 -17.37
N LEU A 252 -7.43 -3.06 -17.67
CA LEU A 252 -7.55 -3.55 -19.04
C LEU A 252 -8.70 -2.86 -19.81
N LYS A 253 -9.85 -2.72 -19.17
CA LYS A 253 -11.02 -2.05 -19.76
C LYS A 253 -10.70 -0.60 -20.14
N ILE A 254 -10.10 0.17 -19.23
CA ILE A 254 -9.74 1.57 -19.53
C ILE A 254 -8.67 1.65 -20.62
N LYS A 255 -7.67 0.76 -20.62
CA LYS A 255 -6.64 0.75 -21.68
C LYS A 255 -7.21 0.45 -23.07
N LYS A 256 -8.24 -0.38 -23.17
CA LYS A 256 -8.93 -0.70 -24.43
C LYS A 256 -9.85 0.43 -24.89
N GLN A 257 -10.43 1.18 -23.97
CA GLN A 257 -11.21 2.37 -24.26
C GLN A 257 -10.26 3.47 -24.76
N ARG A 258 -10.03 3.53 -26.09
CA ARG A 258 -9.31 4.65 -26.70
C ARG A 258 -9.99 5.95 -26.28
N PRO A 259 -9.24 7.00 -25.90
CA PRO A 259 -9.84 8.28 -25.59
C PRO A 259 -10.57 8.80 -26.83
N THR A 260 -11.90 8.90 -26.78
CA THR A 260 -12.61 9.73 -27.75
C THR A 260 -12.11 11.17 -27.56
N TRP A 261 -11.80 11.82 -28.68
CA TRP A 261 -10.82 12.89 -28.85
C TRP A 261 -11.08 14.24 -28.11
N ARG A 262 -11.98 14.30 -27.11
CA ARG A 262 -12.48 15.52 -26.43
C ARG A 262 -12.08 15.74 -24.97
N ASP A 263 -11.37 14.82 -24.32
CA ASP A 263 -10.99 14.95 -22.89
C ASP A 263 -9.62 15.64 -22.63
N LYS A 264 -9.20 16.53 -23.55
CA LYS A 264 -7.78 16.84 -23.82
C LYS A 264 -6.99 17.64 -22.78
N THR A 265 -7.57 18.19 -21.70
CA THR A 265 -6.78 18.96 -20.71
C THR A 265 -6.92 18.47 -19.26
N ALA A 266 -8.06 17.89 -18.86
CA ALA A 266 -8.23 17.36 -17.50
C ALA A 266 -7.75 15.90 -17.34
N ASN A 267 -7.86 15.08 -18.39
CA ASN A 267 -7.62 13.62 -18.31
C ASN A 267 -6.32 13.15 -18.98
N MET A 268 -5.60 14.01 -19.71
CA MET A 268 -4.36 13.63 -20.42
C MET A 268 -3.29 13.07 -19.47
N PHE A 269 -3.20 13.58 -18.24
CA PHE A 269 -2.29 13.03 -17.24
C PHE A 269 -2.70 11.63 -16.78
N MET A 270 -3.99 11.39 -16.56
CA MET A 270 -4.48 10.07 -16.15
C MET A 270 -4.17 9.04 -17.22
N GLN A 271 -4.39 9.42 -18.49
CA GLN A 271 -4.03 8.60 -19.65
C GLN A 271 -2.52 8.31 -19.68
N ASN A 272 -1.67 9.33 -19.54
CA ASN A 272 -0.21 9.13 -19.47
C ASN A 272 0.22 8.20 -18.32
N LEU A 273 -0.47 8.23 -17.17
CA LEU A 273 -0.19 7.31 -16.08
C LEU A 273 -0.64 5.88 -16.43
N ILE A 274 -1.84 5.72 -16.98
CA ILE A 274 -2.41 4.43 -17.38
C ILE A 274 -1.59 3.77 -18.49
N GLU A 275 -1.14 4.55 -19.48
CA GLU A 275 -0.28 4.09 -20.58
C GLU A 275 1.08 3.60 -20.09
N LYS A 276 1.66 4.26 -19.08
CA LYS A 276 2.95 3.87 -18.49
C LYS A 276 2.90 2.56 -17.71
N ILE A 277 1.75 2.18 -17.17
CA ILE A 277 1.63 0.92 -16.43
C ILE A 277 1.75 -0.21 -17.44
N ASN A 278 2.82 -0.99 -17.43
CA ASN A 278 2.89 -2.15 -18.33
C ASN A 278 2.03 -3.30 -17.78
N ILE A 279 1.24 -3.91 -18.65
CA ILE A 279 0.47 -5.11 -18.33
C ILE A 279 1.02 -6.22 -19.21
N ASN A 280 1.55 -7.25 -18.57
CA ASN A 280 1.97 -8.45 -19.27
C ASN A 280 0.87 -9.50 -19.12
N PRO A 281 0.03 -9.73 -20.15
CA PRO A 281 -0.92 -10.83 -20.10
C PRO A 281 -0.15 -12.16 -19.99
N ILE A 282 -0.61 -13.03 -19.09
CA ILE A 282 0.03 -14.33 -18.84
C ILE A 282 -0.80 -15.42 -19.50
N ASN A 283 -0.16 -16.25 -20.33
CA ASN A 283 -0.74 -17.53 -20.74
C ASN A 283 -0.54 -18.53 -19.61
N GLU A 284 -1.60 -18.77 -18.85
CA GLU A 284 -1.58 -19.59 -17.63
C GLU A 284 -0.99 -20.99 -17.86
N LYS A 285 -1.30 -21.65 -18.98
CA LYS A 285 -0.78 -23.00 -19.29
C LYS A 285 0.73 -23.00 -19.48
N LEU A 286 1.22 -22.14 -20.38
CA LEU A 286 2.66 -22.01 -20.66
C LEU A 286 3.42 -21.58 -19.40
N TRP A 287 2.86 -20.65 -18.63
CA TRP A 287 3.47 -20.19 -17.39
C TRP A 287 3.58 -21.29 -16.33
N ILE A 288 2.54 -22.14 -16.17
CA ILE A 288 2.58 -23.31 -15.29
C ILE A 288 3.66 -24.30 -15.75
N GLU A 289 3.76 -24.57 -17.04
CA GLU A 289 4.77 -25.47 -17.60
C GLU A 289 6.20 -24.96 -17.37
N GLU A 290 6.45 -23.67 -17.62
CA GLU A 290 7.74 -23.03 -17.35
C GLU A 290 8.11 -23.09 -15.87
N LEU A 291 7.16 -22.82 -14.98
CA LEU A 291 7.41 -22.83 -13.55
C LEU A 291 7.64 -24.25 -13.01
N ASN A 292 6.89 -25.25 -13.49
CA ASN A 292 7.13 -26.65 -13.16
C ASN A 292 8.53 -27.12 -13.59
N LYS A 293 8.98 -26.73 -14.78
CA LYS A 293 10.35 -27.04 -15.24
C LYS A 293 11.39 -26.45 -14.28
N LYS A 294 11.19 -25.20 -13.84
CA LYS A 294 12.11 -24.50 -12.94
C LYS A 294 12.12 -25.06 -11.51
N LEU A 295 10.96 -25.45 -10.98
CA LEU A 295 10.89 -25.99 -9.62
C LEU A 295 11.43 -27.42 -9.51
N ASN A 296 11.48 -28.14 -10.64
CA ASN A 296 11.98 -29.51 -10.71
C ASN A 296 13.43 -29.62 -11.25
N SER A 297 14.05 -28.51 -11.63
CA SER A 297 15.46 -28.42 -12.05
C SER A 297 16.37 -28.02 -10.89
#